data_AF-X0X8E7-F1
#
_entry.id   AF-X0X8E7-F1
#
_cell.length_a   1.000
_cell.length_b   1.000
_cell.length_c   1.000
_cell.angle_alpha   90.00
_cell.angle_beta   90.00
_cell.angle_gamma   90.00
#
_symmetry.space_group_name_H-M   'P 1'
#
loop_
_entity.id
_entity.type
_entity.pdbx_description
1 polymer ?
#
loop_
_entity_poly.entity_id
_entity_poly.type
_entity_poly.pdbx_seq_one_letter_code
_entity_poly.pdbx_strand_id
1 'polypeptide(L)' 'FNGVLASQIGEGKTIVDAVKYATAAASIAVTRKGAQESMPYTEEIKIRFKELNMLINNSEE' A
#
# COMPACT_ATOMS: atom_id res chain seq x y z
N PHE A 1 -4.10 0.62 6.30
CA PHE A 1 -4.87 -0.33 5.46
C PHE A 1 -6.25 0.22 5.12
N ASN A 2 -7.24 0.17 6.04
CA ASN A 2 -8.65 0.50 5.76
C ASN A 2 -8.88 1.85 5.04
N GLY A 3 -8.23 2.93 5.50
CA GLY A 3 -8.38 4.25 4.86
C GLY A 3 -7.91 4.26 3.41
N VAL A 4 -6.78 3.62 3.12
CA VAL A 4 -6.24 3.50 1.76
C VAL A 4 -7.12 2.59 0.91
N LEU A 5 -7.61 1.47 1.47
CA LEU A 5 -8.55 0.58 0.77
C LEU A 5 -9.82 1.34 0.35
N ALA A 6 -10.43 2.06 1.29
CA ALA A 6 -11.62 2.85 1.04
C ALA A 6 -11.38 3.95 -0.01
N SER A 7 -10.22 4.64 0.06
CA SER A 7 -9.84 5.65 -0.94
C SER A 7 -9.73 5.06 -2.34
N GLN A 8 -8.99 3.95 -2.50
CA GLN A 8 -8.81 3.31 -3.81
C GLN A 8 -10.13 2.79 -4.40
N ILE A 9 -11.02 2.23 -3.57
CA ILE A 9 -12.36 1.83 -4.01
C ILE A 9 -13.18 3.06 -4.42
N GLY A 10 -13.13 4.14 -3.65
CA GLY A 10 -13.78 5.41 -3.98
C GLY A 10 -13.30 6.02 -5.30
N GLU A 11 -12.04 5.78 -5.66
CA GLU A 11 -11.44 6.15 -6.95
C GLU A 11 -11.75 5.16 -8.09
N GLY A 12 -12.58 4.14 -7.85
CA GLY A 12 -13.00 3.18 -8.86
C GLY A 12 -11.95 2.12 -9.21
N LYS A 13 -10.93 1.91 -8.36
CA LYS A 13 -9.97 0.82 -8.54
C LYS A 13 -10.64 -0.53 -8.29
N THR A 14 -10.13 -1.57 -8.93
CA THR A 14 -10.57 -2.95 -8.65
C THR A 14 -10.28 -3.30 -7.19
N ILE A 15 -11.07 -4.18 -6.59
CA ILE A 15 -10.84 -4.62 -5.21
C ILE A 15 -9.46 -5.25 -5.05
N VAL A 16 -8.96 -5.95 -6.07
CA VAL A 16 -7.63 -6.58 -6.07
C VAL A 16 -6.54 -5.52 -6.01
N ASP A 17 -6.59 -4.50 -6.87
CA ASP A 17 -5.59 -3.42 -6.87
C ASP A 17 -5.66 -2.59 -5.58
N ALA A 18 -6.88 -2.31 -5.12
CA ALA A 18 -7.12 -1.56 -3.89
C ALA A 18 -6.54 -2.29 -2.67
N VAL A 19 -6.73 -3.61 -2.56
CA VAL A 19 -6.15 -4.42 -1.47
C VAL A 19 -4.63 -4.44 -1.56
N LYS A 20 -4.04 -4.67 -2.73
CA LYS A 20 -2.57 -4.69 -2.86
C LYS A 20 -1.96 -3.33 -2.47
N TYR A 21 -2.57 -2.22 -2.92
CA TYR A 21 -2.11 -0.87 -2.58
C TYR A 21 -2.29 -0.56 -1.08
N ALA A 22 -3.42 -0.96 -0.49
CA ALA A 22 -3.67 -0.81 0.93
C ALA A 22 -2.69 -1.63 1.81
N THR A 23 -2.29 -2.82 1.34
CA THR A 23 -1.26 -3.66 1.98
C THR A 23 0.11 -2.98 1.92
N ALA A 24 0.48 -2.38 0.78
CA ALA A 24 1.71 -1.59 0.68
C ALA A 24 1.74 -0.48 1.73
N ALA A 25 0.63 0.27 1.88
CA ALA A 25 0.52 1.30 2.92
C ALA A 25 0.62 0.72 4.34
N ALA A 26 -0.04 -0.41 4.61
CA ALA A 26 0.03 -1.07 5.91
C ALA A 26 1.47 -1.51 6.27
N SER A 27 2.23 -2.00 5.29
CA SER A 27 3.62 -2.41 5.46
C SER A 27 4.56 -1.26 5.84
N ILE A 28 4.19 -0.01 5.56
CA ILE A 28 4.91 1.17 6.01
C ILE A 28 4.45 1.54 7.42
N ALA A 29 3.14 1.59 7.66
CA ALA A 29 2.59 2.02 8.94
C ALA A 29 3.09 1.18 10.12
N VAL A 30 3.25 -0.13 9.94
CA VAL A 30 3.72 -1.03 11.02
C VAL A 30 5.20 -0.87 11.38
N THR A 31 5.99 -0.09 10.62
CA THR A 31 7.42 0.13 10.91
C THR A 31 7.68 1.35 11.80
N ARG A 32 6.66 2.16 12.07
CA ARG A 32 6.74 3.41 12.84
C ARG A 32 5.88 3.33 14.09
N LYS A 33 6.32 3.98 15.16
CA LYS A 33 5.54 4.09 16.39
C LYS A 33 4.50 5.21 16.26
N GLY A 34 3.34 5.03 16.91
CA GLY A 34 2.29 6.05 17.00
C GLY A 34 1.33 6.05 15.82
N ALA A 35 0.03 6.25 16.08
CA ALA A 35 -1.01 6.15 15.05
C ALA A 35 -0.94 7.25 13.97
N GLN A 36 -0.68 8.51 14.38
CA GLN A 36 -0.61 9.64 13.45
C GLN A 36 0.72 9.67 12.70
N GLU A 37 1.84 9.52 13.40
CA GLU A 37 3.18 9.53 12.81
C GLU A 37 3.44 8.34 11.89
N SER A 38 2.77 7.21 12.13
CA SER A 38 2.87 6.03 11.26
C SER A 38 2.07 6.13 9.97
N MET A 39 1.16 7.10 9.84
CA MET A 39 0.35 7.20 8.63
C MET A 39 1.24 7.56 7.43
N PRO A 40 1.32 6.72 6.40
CA PRO A 40 2.20 6.96 5.26
C PRO A 40 1.62 8.03 4.33
N TYR A 41 2.52 8.79 3.69
CA TYR A 41 2.14 9.70 2.60
C TYR A 41 1.89 8.92 1.30
N THR A 42 1.08 9.47 0.40
CA THR A 42 0.73 8.85 -0.89
C THR A 42 1.94 8.41 -1.71
N GLU A 43 2.98 9.26 -1.80
CA GLU A 43 4.20 8.92 -2.55
C GLU A 43 4.99 7.77 -1.91
N GLU A 44 5.01 7.65 -0.58
CA GLU A 44 5.65 6.52 0.10
C GLU A 44 4.95 5.20 -0.24
N ILE A 45 3.61 5.22 -0.26
CA ILE A 45 2.80 4.04 -0.63
C ILE A 45 3.09 3.66 -2.09
N LYS A 46 3.15 4.63 -2.99
CA LYS A 46 3.41 4.42 -4.42
C LYS A 46 4.79 3.79 -4.67
N ILE A 47 5.82 4.29 -3.99
CA ILE A 47 7.17 3.73 -4.05
C ILE A 47 7.17 2.29 -3.54
N ARG A 48 6.64 2.05 -2.34
CA ARG A 48 6.55 0.70 -1.74
C ARG A 48 5.78 -0.28 -2.62
N PHE A 49 4.68 0.17 -3.21
CA PHE A 49 3.87 -0.67 -4.09
C PHE A 49 4.64 -1.10 -5.34
N LYS A 50 5.43 -0.20 -5.93
CA LYS A 50 6.30 -0.51 -7.07
C LYS A 50 7.40 -1.51 -6.68
N GLU A 51 8.04 -1.33 -5.52
CA GLU A 51 9.04 -2.26 -4.99
C GLU A 51 8.48 -3.68 -4.81
N LEU A 52 7.30 -3.79 -4.18
CA LEU A 52 6.66 -5.09 -3.95
C LEU A 52 6.30 -5.80 -5.27
N ASN A 53 5.78 -5.06 -6.26
CA ASN A 53 5.47 -5.65 -7.57
C ASN A 53 6.73 -6.14 -8.29
N MET A 54 7.84 -5.41 -8.20
CA MET A 54 9.13 -5.85 -8.77
C MET A 54 9.62 -7.14 -8.10
N LEU A 55 9.56 -7.23 -6.77
CA LEU A 55 9.99 -8.41 -6.03
C LEU A 55 9.17 -9.65 -6.36
N ILE A 56 7.84 -9.50 -6.47
CA ILE A 56 6.94 -10.62 -6.81
C ILE A 56 7.24 -11.14 -8.22
N ASN A 57 7.34 -10.23 -9.20
CA ASN A 57 7.59 -10.63 -10.59
C ASN A 57 8.95 -11.31 -10.77
N ASN A 58 9.98 -10.90 -10.01
CA ASN A 58 11.31 -11.52 -10.04
C ASN A 58 11.39 -12.86 -9.28
N SER A 59 10.36 -13.20 -8.48
CA SER A 59 10.31 -14.48 -7.75
C SER A 59 9.56 -15.59 -8.49
N GLU A 60 8.95 -15.25 -9.63
CA GLU A 60 8.24 -16.18 -10.52
C GLU A 60 9.11 -16.65 -11.71
N GLU A 61 10.37 -16.20 -11.81
CA GLU A 61 11.44 -16.75 -12.68
C GLU A 61 12.35 -17.72 -11.91
#